data_AF-A0A3C1SJ12-F1
#
_entry.id   AF-A0A3C1SJ12-F1
#
_cell.length_a   1.000
_cell.length_b   1.000
_cell.length_c   1.000
_cell.angle_alpha   90.00
_cell.angle_beta   90.00
_cell.angle_gamma   90.00
#
_symmetry.space_group_name_H-M   'P 1'
#
loop_
_entity.id
_entity.type
_entity.pdbx_description
1 polymer ?
#
loop_
_entity_poly.entity_id
_entity_poly.type
_entity_poly.pdbx_seq_one_letter_code
_entity_poly.pdbx_strand_id
1 'polypeptide(L)'
;MVEKIMNTYTLDLITCVTGLTLWVGIFVYFTIRISLVKKSLQTQAKIAEKSCTLPKLSSRYVVAVLVSFVLAVLPYLVLFKLYITIVLEGCAVLGLFMLMRDRLQEFTSSPLDKD
;
A
#
# COMPACT_ATOMS: atom_id res chain seq x y z
N MET A 1 10.09 -38.63 1.28
CA MET A 1 9.08 -37.83 2.02
C MET A 1 9.67 -36.51 2.55
N VAL A 2 10.89 -36.52 3.09
CA VAL A 2 11.66 -35.32 3.52
C VAL A 2 11.90 -34.30 2.39
N GLU A 3 12.21 -34.75 1.17
CA GLU A 3 12.42 -33.86 0.01
C GLU A 3 11.18 -33.05 -0.39
N LYS A 4 9.98 -33.67 -0.36
CA LYS A 4 8.71 -32.96 -0.63
C LYS A 4 8.42 -31.91 0.44
N ILE A 5 8.76 -32.21 1.69
CA ILE A 5 8.55 -31.30 2.82
C ILE A 5 9.46 -30.09 2.69
N MET A 6 10.75 -30.29 2.37
CA MET A 6 11.72 -29.22 2.18
C MET A 6 11.38 -28.31 0.99
N ASN A 7 10.88 -28.88 -0.11
CA ASN A 7 10.47 -28.11 -1.29
C ASN A 7 9.22 -27.24 -1.02
N THR A 8 8.29 -27.72 -0.19
CA THR A 8 7.07 -26.98 0.16
C THR A 8 7.39 -25.76 1.02
N TYR A 9 8.25 -25.90 2.03
CA TYR A 9 8.67 -24.77 2.87
C TYR A 9 9.44 -23.71 2.09
N THR A 10 10.24 -24.13 1.11
CA THR A 10 11.00 -23.21 0.26
C THR A 10 10.05 -22.39 -0.63
N LEU A 11 9.02 -23.03 -1.20
CA LEU A 11 7.99 -22.36 -2.01
C LEU A 11 7.14 -21.39 -1.17
N ASP A 12 6.77 -21.75 0.06
CA ASP A 12 6.06 -20.86 0.98
C ASP A 12 6.90 -19.62 1.29
N LEU A 13 8.18 -19.80 1.64
CA LEU A 13 9.11 -18.71 1.92
C LEU A 13 9.28 -17.77 0.71
N ILE A 14 9.45 -18.32 -0.50
CA ILE A 14 9.56 -17.52 -1.73
C ILE A 14 8.27 -16.72 -1.95
N THR A 15 7.12 -17.35 -1.75
CA THR A 15 5.81 -16.71 -1.94
C THR A 15 5.61 -15.54 -0.98
N CYS A 16 5.89 -15.75 0.32
CA CYS A 16 5.85 -14.69 1.32
C CYS A 16 6.81 -13.55 0.96
N VAL A 17 8.08 -13.86 0.68
CA VAL A 17 9.09 -12.83 0.32
C VAL A 17 8.67 -12.02 -0.90
N THR A 18 8.08 -12.67 -1.90
CA THR A 18 7.59 -12.00 -3.10
C THR A 18 6.40 -11.09 -2.78
N GLY A 19 5.44 -11.57 -1.97
CA GLY A 19 4.28 -10.80 -1.52
C GLY A 19 4.67 -9.55 -0.73
N LEU A 20 5.55 -9.71 0.27
CA LEU A 20 6.09 -8.61 1.07
C LEU A 20 6.84 -7.59 0.19
N THR A 21 7.67 -8.07 -0.74
CA THR A 21 8.42 -7.20 -1.66
C THR A 21 7.48 -6.37 -2.54
N LEU A 22 6.42 -6.99 -3.08
CA LEU A 22 5.40 -6.28 -3.85
C LEU A 22 4.65 -5.26 -3.00
N TRP A 23 4.27 -5.63 -1.78
CA TRP A 23 3.60 -4.73 -0.83
C TRP A 23 4.45 -3.50 -0.52
N VAL A 24 5.72 -3.69 -0.17
CA VAL A 24 6.67 -2.60 0.10
C VAL A 24 6.89 -1.74 -1.15
N GLY A 25 7.06 -2.37 -2.32
CA GLY A 25 7.25 -1.67 -3.59
C GLY A 25 6.07 -0.76 -3.94
N ILE A 26 4.84 -1.25 -3.80
CA ILE A 26 3.61 -0.49 -4.02
C ILE A 26 3.50 0.64 -2.99
N PHE A 27 3.74 0.34 -1.72
CA PHE A 27 3.70 1.33 -0.64
C PHE A 27 4.64 2.51 -0.92
N VAL A 28 5.90 2.21 -1.26
CA VAL A 28 6.92 3.22 -1.56
C VAL A 28 6.56 4.00 -2.83
N TYR A 29 6.17 3.31 -3.90
CA TYR A 29 5.77 3.94 -5.17
C TYR A 29 4.64 4.97 -4.96
N PHE A 30 3.56 4.58 -4.28
CA PHE A 30 2.44 5.48 -4.01
C PHE A 30 2.80 6.59 -3.03
N THR A 31 3.60 6.31 -2.00
CA THR A 31 4.07 7.33 -1.06
C THR A 31 4.89 8.42 -1.76
N ILE A 32 5.76 8.04 -2.70
CA ILE A 32 6.52 8.99 -3.52
C ILE A 32 5.57 9.80 -4.41
N ARG A 33 4.64 9.14 -5.12
CA ARG A 33 3.67 9.83 -5.99
C ARG A 33 2.80 10.82 -5.21
N ILE A 34 2.25 10.42 -4.07
CA ILE A 34 1.45 11.29 -3.20
C ILE A 34 2.32 12.45 -2.68
N SER A 35 3.58 12.20 -2.30
CA SER A 35 4.49 13.26 -1.84
C SER A 35 4.80 14.28 -2.93
N LEU A 36 4.98 13.82 -4.18
CA LEU A 36 5.19 14.71 -5.33
C LEU A 36 3.94 15.55 -5.62
N VAL A 37 2.75 14.94 -5.65
CA VAL A 37 1.48 15.66 -5.86
C VAL A 37 1.21 16.64 -4.71
N LYS A 38 1.49 16.26 -3.47
CA LYS A 38 1.35 17.14 -2.32
C LYS A 38 2.29 18.35 -2.40
N LYS A 39 3.54 18.14 -2.84
CA LYS A 39 4.50 19.22 -3.07
C LYS A 39 4.05 20.14 -4.20
N SER A 40 3.55 19.63 -5.33
CA SER A 40 3.07 20.48 -6.42
C SER A 40 1.85 21.32 -6.01
N LEU A 41 0.92 20.74 -5.25
CA LEU A 41 -0.22 21.47 -4.69
C LEU A 41 0.20 22.54 -3.67
N GLN A 42 1.20 22.26 -2.83
CA GLN A 42 1.77 23.27 -1.91
C GLN A 42 2.45 24.42 -2.65
N THR A 43 3.18 24.12 -3.72
CA THR A 43 3.83 25.14 -4.55
C THR A 43 2.78 26.02 -5.25
N GLN A 44 1.72 25.43 -5.82
CA GLN A 44 0.62 26.19 -6.42
C GLN A 44 -0.15 27.01 -5.38
N ALA A 45 -0.42 26.46 -4.19
CA ALA A 45 -1.07 27.17 -3.09
C ALA A 45 -0.28 28.40 -2.62
N LYS A 46 1.06 28.31 -2.59
CA LYS A 46 1.94 29.44 -2.26
C LYS A 46 1.95 30.52 -3.35
N ILE A 47 1.85 30.13 -4.62
CA ILE A 47 1.85 31.06 -5.75
C ILE A 47 0.49 31.76 -5.88
N ALA A 48 -0.61 31.07 -5.55
CA ALA A 48 -1.97 31.58 -5.72
C ALA A 48 -2.52 32.37 -4.52
N GLU A 49 -1.75 32.57 -3.44
CA GLU A 49 -2.16 33.25 -2.18
C GLU A 49 -3.53 32.78 -1.62
N LYS A 50 -3.96 31.58 -2.00
CA LYS A 50 -5.21 30.96 -1.56
C LYS A 50 -4.87 29.96 -0.47
N SER A 51 -5.55 30.07 0.66
CA SER A 51 -5.50 29.14 1.79
C SER A 51 -5.92 27.72 1.39
N CYS A 52 -5.05 27.01 0.68
CA CYS A 52 -5.28 25.66 0.23
C CYS A 52 -5.12 24.72 1.42
N THR A 53 -6.25 24.31 1.99
CA THR A 53 -6.32 23.32 3.06
C THR A 53 -6.00 21.96 2.46
N LEU A 54 -4.74 21.54 2.54
CA LEU A 54 -4.32 20.20 2.14
C LEU A 54 -5.16 19.17 2.91
N PRO A 55 -5.77 18.18 2.23
CA PRO A 55 -6.53 17.16 2.91
C PRO A 55 -5.59 16.40 3.85
N LYS A 56 -5.89 16.47 5.15
CA LYS A 56 -5.11 15.83 6.20
C LYS A 56 -5.27 14.32 6.06
N LEU A 57 -4.18 13.57 6.26
CA LEU A 57 -4.21 12.12 6.24
C LEU A 57 -5.22 11.64 7.30
N SER A 58 -6.37 11.13 6.86
CA SER A 58 -7.42 10.71 7.78
C SER A 58 -6.97 9.44 8.50
N SER A 59 -7.22 9.37 9.80
CA SER A 59 -6.81 8.28 10.68
C SER A 59 -7.21 6.89 10.15
N ARG A 60 -8.34 6.81 9.42
CA ARG A 60 -8.82 5.59 8.76
C ARG A 60 -7.80 4.95 7.82
N TYR A 61 -6.96 5.76 7.16
CA TYR A 61 -5.95 5.25 6.22
C TYR A 61 -4.73 4.69 6.93
N VAL A 62 -4.34 5.30 8.04
CA VAL A 62 -3.26 4.77 8.88
C VAL A 62 -3.66 3.41 9.42
N VAL A 63 -4.90 3.29 9.90
CA VAL A 63 -5.44 2.01 10.38
C VAL A 63 -5.51 0.97 9.25
N ALA A 64 -6.00 1.34 8.07
CA ALA A 64 -6.08 0.42 6.94
C ALA A 64 -4.70 -0.06 6.46
N VAL A 65 -3.69 0.82 6.42
CA VAL A 65 -2.30 0.45 6.10
C VAL A 65 -1.74 -0.50 7.17
N LEU A 66 -1.99 -0.24 8.46
CA LEU A 66 -1.57 -1.12 9.54
C LEU A 66 -2.22 -2.51 9.44
N VAL A 67 -3.52 -2.57 9.15
CA VAL A 67 -4.23 -3.85 8.96
C VAL A 67 -3.67 -4.61 7.77
N SER A 68 -3.42 -3.93 6.65
CA SER A 68 -2.79 -4.51 5.46
C SER A 68 -1.39 -5.04 5.75
N PHE A 69 -0.58 -4.30 6.52
CA PHE A 69 0.74 -4.74 6.97
C PHE A 69 0.66 -5.99 7.85
N VAL A 70 -0.26 -6.03 8.82
CA VAL A 70 -0.48 -7.21 9.66
C VAL A 70 -0.86 -8.41 8.81
N LEU A 71 -1.72 -8.25 7.80
CA LEU A 71 -2.09 -9.34 6.88
C LEU A 71 -0.93 -9.85 6.03
N ALA A 72 0.01 -8.97 5.63
CA ALA A 72 1.23 -9.37 4.91
C ALA A 72 2.25 -10.06 5.82
N VAL A 73 2.30 -9.72 7.11
CA VAL A 73 3.27 -10.30 8.06
C VAL A 73 2.72 -11.57 8.73
N LEU A 74 1.40 -11.74 8.83
CA LEU A 74 0.76 -12.90 9.45
C LEU A 74 1.26 -14.25 8.92
N PRO A 75 1.45 -14.45 7.59
CA PRO A 75 1.93 -15.71 7.03
C PRO A 75 3.39 -16.03 7.39
N TYR A 76 4.17 -15.03 7.84
CA TYR A 76 5.52 -15.24 8.36
C TYR A 76 5.52 -15.72 9.81
N LEU A 77 4.53 -15.27 10.60
CA LEU A 77 4.41 -15.63 12.01
C LEU A 77 3.75 -16.99 12.19
N VAL A 78 2.81 -17.32 11.32
CA VAL A 78 2.07 -18.58 11.32
C VAL A 78 2.25 -19.23 9.95
N LEU A 79 2.91 -20.39 9.91
CA LEU A 79 3.04 -21.23 8.72
C LEU A 79 1.67 -21.77 8.31
N PHE A 80 0.90 -20.93 7.61
CA PHE A 80 -0.35 -21.32 6.96
C PHE A 80 -0.06 -22.17 5.71
N LYS A 81 -1.07 -22.90 5.24
CA LYS A 81 -0.97 -23.59 3.95
C LYS A 81 -0.78 -22.56 2.82
N LEU A 82 0.06 -22.90 1.85
CA LEU A 82 0.42 -22.08 0.68
C LEU A 82 -0.75 -21.35 0.01
N TYR A 83 -1.91 -22.01 -0.14
CA TYR A 83 -3.12 -21.36 -0.68
C TYR A 83 -3.62 -20.19 0.18
N ILE A 84 -3.65 -20.35 1.50
CA ILE A 84 -4.10 -19.31 2.44
C ILE A 84 -3.13 -18.13 2.41
N THR A 85 -1.83 -18.43 2.39
CA THR A 85 -0.76 -17.43 2.27
C THR A 85 -0.93 -16.58 1.01
N ILE A 86 -1.15 -17.19 -0.16
CA ILE A 86 -1.37 -16.46 -1.41
C ILE A 86 -2.60 -15.55 -1.33
N VAL A 87 -3.70 -16.05 -0.75
CA VAL A 87 -4.92 -15.25 -0.62
C VAL A 87 -4.70 -14.06 0.33
N LEU A 88 -4.05 -14.27 1.47
CA LEU A 88 -3.76 -13.21 2.44
C LEU A 88 -2.83 -12.13 1.85
N GLU A 89 -1.75 -12.54 1.21
CA GLU A 89 -0.82 -11.65 0.50
C GLU A 89 -1.53 -10.87 -0.60
N GLY A 90 -2.36 -11.56 -1.40
CA GLY A 90 -3.19 -10.93 -2.43
C GLY A 90 -4.14 -9.88 -1.86
N CYS A 91 -4.80 -10.18 -0.74
CA CYS A 91 -5.66 -9.23 -0.03
C CYS A 91 -4.88 -8.02 0.51
N ALA A 92 -3.70 -8.25 1.09
CA ALA A 92 -2.84 -7.18 1.60
C ALA A 92 -2.40 -6.24 0.48
N VAL A 93 -1.92 -6.80 -0.63
CA VAL A 93 -1.43 -6.05 -1.80
C VAL A 93 -2.57 -5.30 -2.51
N LEU A 94 -3.67 -5.98 -2.84
CA LEU A 94 -4.80 -5.34 -3.52
C LEU A 94 -5.49 -4.30 -2.64
N GLY A 95 -5.64 -4.59 -1.35
CA GLY A 95 -6.20 -3.64 -0.39
C GLY A 95 -5.35 -2.37 -0.28
N LEU A 96 -4.02 -2.51 -0.21
CA LEU A 96 -3.12 -1.37 -0.21
C LEU A 96 -3.19 -0.59 -1.52
N PHE A 97 -3.20 -1.29 -2.66
CA PHE A 97 -3.27 -0.66 -3.97
C PHE A 97 -4.55 0.16 -4.15
N MET A 98 -5.71 -0.41 -3.84
CA MET A 98 -7.00 0.30 -3.91
C MET A 98 -7.00 1.52 -2.99
N LEU A 99 -6.59 1.35 -1.73
CA LEU A 99 -6.55 2.42 -0.74
C LEU A 99 -5.66 3.60 -1.19
N MET A 100 -4.46 3.30 -1.70
CA MET A 100 -3.52 4.33 -2.16
C MET A 100 -3.94 5.00 -3.46
N ARG A 101 -4.56 4.23 -4.38
CA ARG A 101 -5.14 4.78 -5.62
C ARG A 101 -6.27 5.75 -5.31
N ASP A 102 -7.17 5.38 -4.42
CA ASP A 102 -8.31 6.22 -4.04
C ASP A 102 -7.81 7.52 -3.35
N ARG A 103 -6.76 7.44 -2.51
CA ARG A 103 -6.08 8.65 -2.01
C ARG A 103 -5.52 9.53 -3.10
N LEU A 104 -4.80 8.94 -4.05
CA LEU A 104 -4.21 9.71 -5.13
C LEU A 104 -5.30 10.42 -5.96
N GLN A 105 -6.44 9.76 -6.18
CA GLN A 105 -7.60 10.35 -6.84
C GLN A 105 -8.24 11.49 -6.06
N GLU A 106 -8.28 11.46 -4.72
CA GLU A 106 -8.74 12.60 -3.91
C GLU A 106 -7.84 13.85 -4.09
N PHE A 107 -6.52 13.66 -4.24
CA PHE A 107 -5.60 14.76 -4.51
C PHE A 107 -5.71 15.29 -5.94
N THR A 108 -5.97 14.42 -6.93
CA THR A 108 -6.08 14.81 -8.34
C THR A 108 -7.46 15.41 -8.68
N SER A 109 -8.53 14.96 -8.04
CA SER A 109 -9.90 15.45 -8.29
C SER A 109 -10.26 16.69 -7.46
N SER A 110 -9.36 17.14 -6.56
CA SER A 110 -9.52 18.43 -5.88
C SER A 110 -9.55 19.56 -6.92
N PRO A 111 -10.60 20.40 -6.94
CA PRO A 111 -10.89 21.34 -8.00
C PRO A 111 -9.92 22.53 -7.97
N LEU A 112 -8.74 22.36 -8.57
CA LEU A 112 -7.85 23.44 -8.98
C LEU A 112 -7.89 23.68 -10.50
N ASP A 113 -8.76 22.96 -11.21
CA ASP A 113 -8.97 23.02 -12.67
C ASP A 113 -10.25 23.81 -13.07
N LYS A 114 -10.75 24.67 -12.17
CA LYS A 114 -11.85 25.61 -12.47
C LYS A 114 -11.36 27.04 -12.25
N ASP A 115 -10.36 27.47 -13.00
CA ASP A 115 -10.09 28.89 -13.24
C ASP A 115 -9.49 29.03 -14.65
#